data_AF-A0A9J6H4V1-F1
#
_entry.id   AF-A0A9J6H4V1-F1
#
_cell.length_a   1.000
_cell.length_b   1.000
_cell.length_c   1.000
_cell.angle_alpha   90.00
_cell.angle_beta   90.00
_cell.angle_gamma   90.00
#
_symmetry.space_group_name_H-M   'P 1'
#
loop_
_entity.id
_entity.type
_entity.pdbx_description
1 polymer ?
#
loop_
_entity_poly.entity_id
_entity_poly.type
_entity_poly.pdbx_seq_one_letter_code
_entity_poly.pdbx_strand_id
1 'polypeptide(L)'
;MQRGRRLCDGKNFVPTKYTVVCEHHFHESDFVDSASYTDSMTGKVIEVPLKLRRLKPSAIPSVFPNCPAYLSRQETSARESPEEKRARLDAEALQEAIQLSAQSHEAEEKKNAIATFEDLLKAVGGLSLTDFWSMVVTQTRVLFLNFRNQEAPVVHCAVTVVFRPFFGSVCR
;
A
#
# COMPACT_ATOMS: atom_id res chain seq x y z
N MET A 1 -28.97 -44.28 -4.26
CA MET A 1 -29.81 -43.14 -4.71
C MET A 1 -29.23 -42.58 -6.00
N GLN A 2 -29.94 -42.73 -7.12
CA GLN A 2 -29.49 -42.35 -8.47
C GLN A 2 -29.65 -40.83 -8.68
N ARG A 3 -28.55 -40.07 -8.68
CA ARG A 3 -28.56 -38.66 -9.11
C ARG A 3 -27.67 -38.53 -10.34
N GLY A 4 -28.29 -38.34 -11.50
CA GLY A 4 -27.59 -38.25 -12.79
C GLY A 4 -28.50 -38.42 -13.99
N ARG A 5 -29.67 -37.77 -14.00
CA ARG A 5 -30.50 -37.65 -15.19
C ARG A 5 -30.75 -36.17 -15.45
N ARG A 6 -29.92 -35.59 -16.32
CA ARG A 6 -30.28 -34.54 -17.28
C ARG A 6 -29.03 -34.22 -18.11
N LEU A 7 -29.00 -34.75 -19.32
CA LEU A 7 -28.21 -34.22 -20.42
C LEU A 7 -29.19 -33.41 -21.27
N CYS A 8 -28.84 -32.16 -21.51
CA CYS A 8 -29.67 -31.12 -22.09
C CYS A 8 -29.91 -31.39 -23.57
N ASP A 9 -30.85 -32.28 -23.86
CA ASP A 9 -31.60 -32.34 -25.11
C ASP A 9 -32.93 -33.02 -24.75
N GLY A 10 -34.05 -32.61 -25.34
CA GLY A 10 -35.42 -33.05 -24.98
C GLY A 10 -35.73 -34.55 -25.18
N LYS A 11 -34.73 -35.44 -25.10
CA LYS A 11 -34.84 -36.90 -25.14
C LYS A 11 -34.39 -37.46 -23.78
N ASN A 12 -35.10 -38.46 -23.27
CA ASN A 12 -34.72 -39.19 -22.06
C ASN A 12 -33.42 -39.98 -22.28
N PHE A 13 -32.28 -39.31 -22.21
CA PHE A 13 -30.97 -39.94 -22.32
C PHE A 13 -30.60 -40.62 -20.99
N VAL A 14 -30.28 -41.91 -21.05
CA VAL A 14 -29.79 -42.68 -19.91
C VAL A 14 -28.31 -42.95 -20.13
N PRO A 15 -27.40 -42.34 -19.33
CA PRO A 15 -25.98 -42.57 -19.48
C PRO A 15 -25.64 -44.04 -19.23
N THR A 16 -24.77 -44.59 -20.07
CA THR A 16 -24.26 -45.96 -19.97
C THR A 16 -22.78 -45.92 -19.56
N LYS A 17 -22.20 -47.06 -19.19
CA LYS A 17 -20.77 -47.11 -18.81
C LYS A 17 -19.78 -46.67 -19.90
N TYR A 18 -20.26 -46.56 -21.15
CA TYR A 18 -19.46 -46.14 -22.30
C TYR A 18 -19.74 -44.69 -22.71
N THR A 19 -20.65 -43.99 -22.04
CA THR A 19 -20.93 -42.59 -22.37
C THR A 19 -19.80 -41.73 -21.83
N VAL A 20 -19.10 -41.07 -22.74
CA VAL A 20 -18.05 -40.11 -22.45
C VAL A 20 -18.54 -38.71 -22.78
N VAL A 21 -18.07 -37.73 -22.01
CA VAL A 21 -18.39 -36.31 -22.18
C VAL A 21 -17.07 -35.57 -22.31
N CYS A 22 -16.97 -34.61 -23.24
CA CYS A 22 -15.74 -33.84 -23.40
C CYS A 22 -15.53 -32.87 -22.22
N GLU A 23 -14.27 -32.49 -21.99
CA GLU A 23 -13.86 -31.63 -20.88
C GLU A 23 -14.53 -30.24 -20.88
N HIS A 24 -14.94 -29.75 -22.06
CA HIS A 24 -15.59 -28.44 -22.23
C HIS A 24 -16.95 -28.33 -21.54
N HIS A 25 -17.55 -29.45 -21.15
CA HIS A 25 -18.82 -29.45 -20.42
C HIS A 25 -18.66 -29.24 -18.90
N PHE A 26 -17.42 -29.21 -18.41
CA PHE A 26 -17.08 -29.03 -17.00
C PHE A 26 -16.42 -27.67 -16.76
N HIS A 27 -16.56 -27.17 -15.53
CA HIS A 27 -15.91 -25.94 -15.12
C HIS A 27 -14.45 -26.21 -14.68
N GLU A 28 -13.53 -25.25 -14.82
CA GLU A 28 -12.12 -25.44 -14.45
C GLU A 28 -11.97 -25.84 -12.96
N SER A 29 -12.84 -25.31 -12.10
CA SER A 29 -12.90 -25.64 -10.67
C SER A 29 -13.23 -27.11 -10.37
N ASP A 30 -13.78 -27.85 -11.34
CA ASP A 30 -14.16 -29.25 -11.18
C ASP A 30 -13.01 -30.22 -11.50
N PHE A 31 -11.91 -29.70 -12.05
CA PHE A 31 -10.69 -30.47 -12.29
C PHE A 31 -9.78 -30.45 -11.05
N VAL A 32 -9.06 -31.56 -10.86
CA VAL A 32 -7.99 -31.73 -9.88
C VAL A 32 -6.69 -31.84 -10.68
N ASP A 33 -5.83 -30.87 -10.49
CA ASP A 33 -4.52 -30.71 -11.12
C ASP A 33 -3.37 -30.97 -10.14
N SER A 34 -3.59 -30.92 -8.83
CA SER A 34 -2.60 -31.25 -7.80
C SER A 34 -3.07 -32.38 -6.89
N ALA A 35 -2.11 -33.16 -6.39
CA ALA A 35 -2.30 -34.11 -5.31
C ALA A 35 -1.55 -33.63 -4.07
N SER A 36 -2.28 -33.44 -2.97
CA SER A 36 -1.73 -33.08 -1.67
C SER A 36 -1.51 -34.34 -0.83
N TYR A 37 -0.31 -34.52 -0.30
CA TYR A 37 0.01 -35.52 0.72
C TYR A 37 0.51 -34.81 1.99
N THR A 38 -0.11 -35.10 3.12
CA THR A 38 0.32 -34.57 4.42
C THR A 38 1.17 -35.62 5.13
N ASP A 39 2.43 -35.27 5.42
CA ASP A 39 3.30 -36.11 6.24
C ASP A 39 2.86 -36.03 7.72
N SER A 40 2.48 -37.18 8.30
CA SER A 40 1.94 -37.28 9.66
C SER A 40 2.96 -36.94 10.75
N MET A 41 4.26 -37.00 10.45
CA MET A 41 5.30 -36.69 11.42
C MET A 41 5.69 -35.21 11.46
N THR A 42 5.68 -34.53 10.32
CA THR A 42 6.15 -33.14 10.20
C THR A 42 5.02 -32.13 10.02
N GLY A 43 3.79 -32.60 9.76
CA GLY A 43 2.63 -31.75 9.49
C GLY A 43 2.75 -30.97 8.17
N LYS A 44 3.77 -31.24 7.36
CA LYS A 44 4.02 -30.53 6.12
C LYS A 44 3.12 -31.10 5.02
N VAL A 45 2.42 -30.21 4.31
CA VAL A 45 1.65 -30.56 3.11
C VAL A 45 2.58 -30.49 1.90
N ILE A 46 2.71 -31.61 1.20
CA ILE A 46 3.43 -31.71 -0.06
C ILE A 46 2.38 -31.70 -1.17
N GLU A 47 2.39 -30.68 -2.01
CA GLU A 47 1.55 -30.61 -3.20
C GLU A 47 2.38 -30.96 -4.43
N VAL A 48 1.93 -31.96 -5.20
CA VAL A 48 2.57 -32.40 -6.43
C VAL A 48 1.61 -32.21 -7.60
N PRO A 49 2.01 -31.54 -8.70
CA PRO A 49 1.17 -31.42 -9.88
C PRO A 49 1.00 -32.80 -10.57
N LEU A 50 -0.23 -33.12 -10.95
CA LEU A 50 -0.58 -34.33 -11.67
C LEU A 50 -0.28 -34.19 -13.16
N LYS A 51 0.28 -35.24 -13.77
CA LYS A 51 0.54 -35.29 -15.22
C LYS A 51 -0.75 -35.28 -16.06
N LEU A 52 -1.85 -35.78 -15.50
CA LEU A 52 -3.17 -35.82 -16.12
C LEU A 52 -4.19 -35.18 -15.16
N ARG A 53 -4.94 -34.18 -15.66
CA ARG A 53 -6.05 -33.57 -14.91
C ARG A 53 -7.14 -34.62 -14.70
N ARG A 54 -7.66 -34.72 -13.48
CA ARG A 54 -8.73 -35.66 -13.12
C ARG A 54 -9.98 -34.89 -12.73
N LEU A 55 -11.16 -35.39 -13.07
CA LEU A 55 -12.41 -34.80 -12.58
C LEU A 55 -12.62 -35.17 -11.11
N LYS A 56 -13.14 -34.21 -10.32
CA LYS A 56 -13.62 -34.49 -8.96
C LYS A 56 -14.75 -35.54 -9.01
N PRO A 57 -14.88 -36.43 -8.02
CA PRO A 57 -15.93 -37.45 -8.01
C PRO A 57 -17.35 -36.84 -7.94
N SER A 58 -17.47 -35.59 -7.51
CA SER A 58 -18.72 -34.81 -7.46
C SER A 58 -18.93 -33.88 -8.67
N ALA A 59 -18.04 -33.91 -9.66
CA ALA A 59 -18.15 -33.06 -10.85
C ALA A 59 -19.36 -33.48 -11.70
N ILE A 60 -20.16 -32.51 -12.11
CA ILE A 60 -21.33 -32.73 -12.96
C ILE A 60 -21.17 -31.81 -14.17
N PRO A 61 -21.35 -32.30 -15.41
CA PRO A 61 -21.31 -31.45 -16.59
C PRO A 61 -22.42 -30.40 -16.47
N SER A 62 -22.04 -29.13 -16.54
CA SER A 62 -22.94 -27.99 -16.30
C SER A 62 -22.91 -26.96 -17.42
N VAL A 63 -21.96 -27.07 -18.35
CA VAL A 63 -21.84 -26.20 -19.52
C VAL A 63 -22.42 -26.93 -20.74
N PHE A 64 -23.55 -26.46 -21.25
CA PHE A 64 -24.19 -27.02 -22.45
C PHE A 64 -24.50 -25.92 -23.46
N PRO A 65 -24.18 -26.11 -24.76
CA PRO A 65 -24.59 -25.16 -25.79
C PRO A 65 -26.13 -25.13 -25.84
N ASN A 66 -26.72 -23.93 -25.83
CA ASN A 66 -28.17 -23.65 -25.78
C ASN A 66 -28.88 -23.83 -24.43
N CYS A 67 -28.17 -23.97 -23.31
CA CYS A 67 -28.81 -23.90 -21.99
C CYS A 67 -29.02 -22.43 -21.56
N PRO A 68 -30.24 -22.04 -21.14
CA PRO A 68 -30.48 -20.71 -20.56
C PRO A 68 -29.56 -20.42 -19.37
N ALA A 69 -29.09 -19.17 -19.25
CA ALA A 69 -28.12 -18.77 -18.22
C ALA A 69 -28.54 -19.09 -16.77
N TYR A 70 -29.85 -19.11 -16.49
CA TYR A 70 -30.39 -19.47 -15.17
C TYR A 70 -30.28 -20.97 -14.83
N LEU A 71 -29.99 -21.83 -15.81
CA LEU A 71 -29.76 -23.27 -15.63
C LEU A 71 -28.27 -23.63 -15.65
N SER A 72 -27.40 -22.74 -16.15
CA SER A 72 -25.95 -22.91 -16.06
C SER A 72 -25.43 -22.46 -14.70
N ARG A 73 -24.41 -23.13 -14.17
CA ARG A 73 -23.68 -22.66 -12.99
C ARG A 73 -22.91 -21.41 -13.38
N GLN A 74 -23.36 -20.23 -12.96
CA GLN A 74 -22.62 -18.98 -13.15
C GLN A 74 -21.45 -18.92 -12.16
N GLU A 75 -20.27 -18.53 -12.63
CA GLU A 75 -19.21 -18.05 -11.75
C GLU A 75 -19.72 -16.80 -11.04
N THR A 76 -20.13 -16.95 -9.78
CA THR A 76 -20.46 -15.79 -8.96
C THR A 76 -19.15 -15.13 -8.58
N SER A 77 -18.90 -13.91 -9.06
CA SER A 77 -17.87 -13.05 -8.48
C SER A 77 -18.12 -13.01 -6.97
N ALA A 78 -17.18 -13.55 -6.19
CA ALA A 78 -17.30 -13.57 -4.75
C ALA A 78 -17.49 -12.13 -4.28
N ARG A 79 -18.53 -11.89 -3.47
CA ARG A 79 -18.68 -10.58 -2.83
C ARG A 79 -17.48 -10.38 -1.93
N GLU A 80 -16.82 -9.24 -2.07
CA GLU A 80 -15.76 -8.80 -1.18
C GLU A 80 -16.25 -8.92 0.27
N SER A 81 -15.45 -9.57 1.10
CA SER A 81 -15.76 -9.73 2.51
C SER A 81 -15.72 -8.36 3.21
N PRO A 82 -16.46 -8.18 4.32
CA PRO A 82 -16.41 -6.95 5.10
C PRO A 82 -14.99 -6.59 5.57
N GLU A 83 -14.11 -7.58 5.76
CA GLU A 83 -12.73 -7.40 6.19
C GLU A 83 -11.85 -6.84 5.07
N GLU A 84 -11.92 -7.42 3.87
CA GLU A 84 -11.20 -6.92 2.69
C GLU A 84 -11.58 -5.47 2.37
N LYS A 85 -12.89 -5.15 2.47
CA LYS A 85 -13.36 -3.78 2.27
C LYS A 85 -12.77 -2.80 3.28
N ARG A 86 -12.66 -3.19 4.56
CA ARG A 86 -12.03 -2.36 5.61
C ARG A 86 -10.55 -2.19 5.35
N ALA A 87 -9.85 -3.29 5.05
CA ALA A 87 -8.42 -3.25 4.76
C ALA A 87 -8.08 -2.32 3.58
N ARG A 88 -8.93 -2.30 2.53
CA ARG A 88 -8.76 -1.37 1.41
C ARG A 88 -8.88 0.08 1.86
N LEU A 89 -9.92 0.42 2.62
CA LEU A 89 -10.14 1.78 3.11
C LEU A 89 -9.01 2.24 4.05
N ASP A 90 -8.54 1.36 4.95
CA ASP A 90 -7.44 1.67 5.86
C ASP A 90 -6.13 1.91 5.09
N ALA A 91 -5.87 1.12 4.04
CA ALA A 91 -4.71 1.29 3.18
C ALA A 91 -4.75 2.62 2.39
N GLU A 92 -5.92 2.97 1.86
CA GLU A 92 -6.15 4.25 1.18
C GLU A 92 -5.90 5.44 2.13
N ALA A 93 -6.48 5.39 3.34
CA ALA A 93 -6.31 6.43 4.35
C ALA A 93 -4.84 6.57 4.80
N LEU A 94 -4.12 5.45 4.95
CA LEU A 94 -2.70 5.47 5.29
C LEU A 94 -1.86 6.11 4.19
N GLN A 95 -2.13 5.78 2.92
CA GLN A 95 -1.42 6.39 1.79
C GLN A 95 -1.65 7.89 1.71
N GLU A 96 -2.89 8.35 1.93
CA GLU A 96 -3.21 9.77 1.97
C GLU A 96 -2.45 10.48 3.10
N ALA A 97 -2.42 9.90 4.31
CA ALA A 97 -1.70 10.46 5.45
C ALA A 97 -0.18 10.58 5.19
N ILE A 98 0.43 9.57 4.56
CA ILE A 98 1.85 9.61 4.17
C ILE A 98 2.09 10.72 3.15
N GLN A 99 1.24 10.82 2.14
CA GLN A 99 1.38 11.82 1.09
C GLN A 99 1.25 13.25 1.64
N LEU A 100 0.26 13.50 2.49
CA LEU A 100 0.07 14.79 3.17
C LEU A 100 1.27 15.14 4.06
N SER A 101 1.79 14.15 4.80
CA SER A 101 2.97 14.34 5.65
C SER A 101 4.18 14.74 4.81
N ALA A 102 4.44 14.04 3.71
CA ALA A 102 5.54 14.37 2.79
C ALA A 102 5.41 15.78 2.19
N GLN A 103 4.21 16.16 1.75
CA GLN A 103 3.95 17.49 1.21
C GLN A 103 4.12 18.59 2.27
N SER A 104 3.63 18.37 3.49
CA SER A 104 3.81 19.33 4.59
C SER A 104 5.28 19.49 4.95
N HIS A 105 6.03 18.39 4.98
CA HIS A 105 7.46 18.40 5.27
C HIS A 105 8.23 19.21 4.21
N GLU A 106 7.98 18.93 2.93
CA GLU A 106 8.62 19.65 1.82
C GLU A 106 8.27 21.15 1.85
N ALA A 107 7.02 21.50 2.17
CA ALA A 107 6.60 22.88 2.29
C ALA A 107 7.30 23.60 3.44
N GLU A 108 7.43 22.96 4.61
CA GLU A 108 8.15 23.52 5.77
C GLU A 108 9.64 23.61 5.52
N GLU A 109 10.26 22.62 4.87
CA GLU A 109 11.68 22.70 4.48
C GLU A 109 11.92 23.87 3.53
N LYS A 110 11.05 24.10 2.54
CA LYS A 110 11.17 25.25 1.63
C LYS A 110 11.01 26.59 2.35
N LYS A 111 10.09 26.68 3.32
CA LYS A 111 9.92 27.91 4.13
C LYS A 111 11.11 28.18 5.03
N ASN A 112 11.69 27.12 5.60
CA ASN A 112 12.78 27.22 6.56
C ASN A 112 14.18 27.15 5.91
N ALA A 113 14.25 26.96 4.59
CA ALA A 113 15.51 26.92 3.85
C ALA A 113 16.15 28.32 3.82
N ILE A 114 17.32 28.44 4.44
CA ILE A 114 18.14 29.65 4.41
C ILE A 114 19.37 29.36 3.55
N ALA A 115 19.34 29.78 2.29
CA ALA A 115 20.41 29.51 1.31
C ALA A 115 21.46 30.62 1.26
N THR A 116 21.09 31.85 1.63
CA THR A 116 21.99 33.01 1.62
C THR A 116 21.94 33.80 2.92
N PHE A 117 22.94 34.65 3.14
CA PHE A 117 22.95 35.56 4.29
C PHE A 117 21.78 36.56 4.23
N GLU A 118 21.33 36.96 3.04
CA GLU A 118 20.17 37.82 2.87
C GLU A 118 18.88 37.14 3.35
N ASP A 119 18.72 35.84 3.09
CA ASP A 119 17.59 35.05 3.59
C ASP A 119 17.59 34.98 5.11
N LEU A 120 18.77 34.85 5.73
CA LEU A 120 18.92 34.91 7.19
C LEU A 120 18.46 36.26 7.74
N LEU A 121 18.85 37.37 7.10
CA LEU A 121 18.43 38.70 7.53
C LEU A 121 16.93 38.93 7.38
N LYS A 122 16.30 38.41 6.32
CA LYS A 122 14.85 38.46 6.14
C LYS A 122 14.12 37.65 7.22
N ALA A 123 14.60 36.44 7.50
CA ALA A 123 14.03 35.58 8.54
C ALA A 123 14.11 36.24 9.91
N VAL A 124 15.28 36.80 10.24
CA VAL A 124 15.53 37.47 11.52
C VAL A 124 14.78 38.81 11.62
N GLY A 125 14.66 39.56 10.52
CA GLY A 125 13.90 40.81 10.46
C GLY A 125 12.38 40.62 10.63
N GLY A 126 11.87 39.42 10.33
CA GLY A 126 10.48 39.05 10.62
C GLY A 126 10.23 38.62 12.07
N LEU A 127 11.27 38.42 12.88
CA LEU A 127 11.12 38.07 14.29
C LEU A 127 10.92 39.33 15.13
N SER A 128 9.80 39.40 15.86
CA SER A 128 9.61 40.41 16.89
C SER A 128 10.51 40.05 18.08
N LEU A 129 11.75 40.56 18.09
CA LEU A 129 12.62 40.43 19.24
C LEU A 129 12.03 41.18 20.43
N THR A 130 12.17 40.59 21.61
CA THR A 130 11.91 41.29 22.87
C THR A 130 12.98 42.35 23.10
N ASP A 131 12.65 43.41 23.86
CA ASP A 131 13.59 44.48 24.25
C ASP A 131 14.84 43.97 25.01
N PHE A 132 14.83 42.68 25.37
CA PHE A 132 15.96 41.96 25.95
C PHE A 132 17.12 41.79 24.96
N TRP A 133 16.87 41.69 23.66
CA TRP A 133 17.91 41.42 22.66
C TRP A 133 18.15 42.64 21.77
N SER A 134 19.39 43.14 21.80
CA SER A 134 19.91 44.08 20.82
C SER A 134 20.55 43.31 19.67
N MET A 135 20.08 43.54 18.45
CA MET A 135 20.63 42.88 17.25
C MET A 135 21.64 43.80 16.56
N VAL A 136 22.83 43.27 16.28
CA VAL A 136 23.87 43.94 15.48
C VAL A 136 24.19 43.07 14.28
N VAL A 137 23.96 43.59 13.08
CA VAL A 137 24.24 42.92 11.82
C VAL A 137 25.59 43.38 11.29
N THR A 138 26.46 42.43 10.95
CA THR A 138 27.73 42.66 10.24
C THR A 138 27.68 42.02 8.86
N GLN A 139 28.73 42.13 8.05
CA GLN A 139 28.74 41.61 6.67
C GLN A 139 28.54 40.08 6.57
N THR A 140 28.90 39.31 7.61
CA THR A 140 28.85 37.82 7.56
C THR A 140 28.26 37.19 8.81
N ARG A 141 27.83 38.00 9.79
CA ARG A 141 27.39 37.53 11.11
C ARG A 141 26.28 38.41 11.65
N VAL A 142 25.35 37.77 12.36
CA VAL A 142 24.33 38.44 13.17
C VAL A 142 24.68 38.21 14.64
N LEU A 143 24.76 39.29 15.40
CA LEU A 143 25.05 39.29 16.83
C LEU A 143 23.79 39.66 17.59
N PHE A 144 23.43 38.87 18.60
CA PHE A 144 22.39 39.18 19.56
C PHE A 144 23.05 39.46 20.90
N LEU A 145 22.89 40.68 21.40
CA LEU A 145 23.54 41.18 22.61
C LEU A 145 22.47 41.53 23.65
N ASN A 146 22.68 41.13 24.89
CA ASN A 146 21.90 41.60 26.03
C ASN A 146 22.79 42.48 26.90
N PHE A 147 22.32 43.70 27.18
CA PHE A 147 23.02 44.66 28.03
C PHE A 147 22.36 44.74 29.41
N ARG A 148 23.17 44.86 30.46
CA ARG A 148 22.70 45.26 31.79
C ARG A 148 23.22 46.66 32.13
N ASN A 149 22.33 47.50 32.63
CA ASN A 149 22.69 48.82 33.16
C ASN A 149 22.94 48.68 34.66
N GLN A 150 24.21 48.72 35.06
CA GLN A 150 24.60 48.89 36.47
C GLN A 150 25.32 50.22 36.69
N GLU A 151 26.24 50.64 35.81
CA GLU A 151 26.84 52.01 35.79
C GLU A 151 27.32 52.44 34.38
N ALA A 152 27.88 51.51 33.60
CA ALA A 152 28.06 51.58 32.15
C ALA A 152 27.40 50.32 31.53
N PRO A 153 26.96 50.35 30.25
CA PRO A 153 26.33 49.18 29.64
C PRO A 153 27.34 48.04 29.52
N VAL A 154 27.15 46.99 30.31
CA VAL A 154 27.97 45.76 30.25
C VAL A 154 27.18 44.71 29.48
N VAL A 155 27.84 44.05 28.52
CA VAL A 155 27.27 42.89 27.82
C VAL A 155 27.13 41.75 28.81
N HIS A 156 25.91 41.38 29.14
CA HIS A 156 25.60 40.26 30.02
C HIS A 156 25.60 38.93 29.27
N CYS A 157 25.06 38.91 28.04
CA CYS A 157 25.06 37.72 27.19
C CYS A 157 25.24 38.12 25.72
N ALA A 158 25.90 37.26 24.94
CA ALA A 158 26.07 37.42 23.51
C ALA A 158 25.89 36.09 22.78
N VAL A 159 25.10 36.09 21.71
CA VAL A 159 24.94 34.96 20.79
C VAL A 159 25.34 35.41 19.39
N THR A 160 26.23 34.65 18.76
CA THR A 160 26.68 34.93 17.39
C THR A 160 26.15 33.88 16.44
N VAL A 161 25.39 34.32 15.43
CA VAL A 161 24.96 33.48 14.32
C VAL A 161 25.85 33.81 13.12
N VAL A 162 26.65 32.83 12.70
CA VAL A 162 27.50 32.95 11.52
C VAL A 162 26.85 32.19 10.38
N PHE A 163 26.58 32.87 9.27
CA PHE A 163 26.12 32.19 8.07
C PHE A 163 27.32 31.53 7.39
N ARG A 164 27.32 30.19 7.34
CA ARG A 164 28.27 29.43 6.54
C ARG A 164 27.50 28.73 5.43
N PRO A 165 27.70 29.09 4.15
CA PRO A 165 27.08 28.36 3.06
C PRO A 165 27.58 26.91 3.09
N PHE A 166 26.65 25.97 3.21
CA PHE A 166 26.94 24.55 3.21
C PHE A 166 27.23 24.13 1.77
N PHE A 167 28.50 24.17 1.35
CA PHE A 167 28.92 23.52 0.10
C PHE A 167 28.98 22.02 0.36
N GLY A 168 27.83 21.36 0.18
CA GLY A 168 27.73 19.91 0.32
C GLY A 168 28.60 19.20 -0.71
N SER A 169 29.75 18.68 -0.28
CA SER A 169 30.42 17.59 -0.98
C SER A 169 29.56 16.34 -0.84
N VAL A 170 28.73 16.08 -1.85
CA VAL A 170 28.08 14.78 -2.03
C VAL A 170 29.20 13.78 -2.30
N CYS A 171 29.59 13.00 -1.30
CA CYS A 171 30.41 11.81 -1.51
C CYS A 171 29.58 10.83 -2.36
N ARG A 172 30.04 10.58 -3.58
CA ARG A 172 29.60 9.45 -4.42
C ARG A 172 30.23 8.16 -3.94
#